data_AF-A1RCI9-F1
#
_entry.id   AF-A1RCI9-F1
#
_cell.length_a   1.000
_cell.length_b   1.000
_cell.length_c   1.000
_cell.angle_alpha   90.00
_cell.angle_beta   90.00
_cell.angle_gamma   90.00
#
_symmetry.space_group_name_H-M   'P 1'
#
loop_
_entity.id
_entity.type
_entity.pdbx_description
1 polymer ?
#
loop_
_entity_poly.entity_id
_entity_poly.type
_entity_poly.pdbx_seq_one_letter_code
_entity_poly.pdbx_strand_id
1 'polypeptide(L)'
;MGDALSIAGNFSAVLDPRAQEAAFGAPGEPGDVDRIRHMAERFVSVYGDFMSWAASLRGASVLGEHAREAIRLLASTSNHQVDELRRFVDEFVAECDTLSERLERGETVNIQMRVTLDLDDELMDQYLEELRRAVEDAD
;
A
#
# COMPACT_ATOMS: atom_id res chain seq x y z
N MET A 1 -1.66 -14.47 -5.52
CA MET A 1 -2.44 -13.31 -6.01
C MET A 1 -3.62 -12.95 -5.10
N GLY A 2 -4.33 -13.92 -4.51
CA GLY A 2 -5.39 -13.65 -3.53
C GLY A 2 -4.94 -12.81 -2.33
N ASP A 3 -3.72 -13.05 -1.81
CA ASP A 3 -3.17 -12.29 -0.68
C ASP A 3 -2.99 -10.81 -1.01
N ALA A 4 -2.38 -10.48 -2.16
CA ALA A 4 -2.17 -9.08 -2.58
C ALA A 4 -3.49 -8.31 -2.75
N LEU A 5 -4.50 -8.94 -3.36
CA LEU A 5 -5.84 -8.35 -3.51
C LEU A 5 -6.54 -8.16 -2.17
N SER A 6 -6.36 -9.10 -1.23
CA SER A 6 -6.90 -8.96 0.13
C SER A 6 -6.20 -7.84 0.91
N ILE A 7 -4.89 -7.68 0.76
CA ILE A 7 -4.13 -6.62 1.42
C ILE A 7 -4.55 -5.25 0.85
N ALA A 8 -4.68 -5.13 -0.47
CA ALA A 8 -5.19 -3.92 -1.12
C ALA A 8 -6.64 -3.59 -0.70
N GLY A 9 -7.51 -4.60 -0.58
CA GLY A 9 -8.88 -4.42 -0.07
C GLY A 9 -8.91 -3.91 1.38
N ASN A 10 -8.04 -4.46 2.24
CA ASN A 10 -7.88 -3.97 3.62
C ASN A 10 -7.37 -2.53 3.65
N PHE A 11 -6.47 -2.15 2.74
CA PHE A 11 -6.00 -0.78 2.60
C PHE A 11 -7.13 0.20 2.28
N SER A 12 -7.96 -0.12 1.28
CA SER A 12 -9.09 0.72 0.90
C SER A 12 -10.09 0.92 2.04
N ALA A 13 -10.29 -0.10 2.89
CA ALA A 13 -11.15 0.03 4.06
C ALA A 13 -10.59 0.97 5.14
N VAL A 14 -9.26 1.05 5.30
CA VAL A 14 -8.61 1.98 6.24
C VAL A 14 -8.80 3.42 5.79
N LEU A 15 -8.77 3.67 4.48
CA LEU A 15 -8.93 5.00 3.89
C LEU A 15 -10.36 5.28 3.42
N ASP A 16 -11.35 4.51 3.87
CA ASP A 16 -12.75 4.78 3.53
C ASP A 16 -13.16 6.19 4.00
N PRO A 17 -13.86 6.99 3.17
CA PRO A 17 -14.23 8.37 3.52
C PRO A 17 -14.99 8.47 4.85
N ARG A 18 -15.82 7.48 5.19
CA ARG A 18 -16.56 7.48 6.47
C ARG A 18 -15.63 7.18 7.64
N ALA A 19 -14.66 6.30 7.44
CA ALA A 19 -13.63 6.04 8.45
C ALA A 19 -12.79 7.30 8.69
N GLN A 20 -12.45 8.03 7.63
CA GLN A 20 -11.68 9.28 7.73
C GLN A 20 -12.47 10.36 8.47
N GLU A 21 -13.72 10.61 8.08
CA GLU A 21 -14.57 11.59 8.78
C GLU A 21 -14.82 11.19 10.24
N ALA A 22 -14.99 9.89 10.51
CA ALA A 22 -15.16 9.37 11.87
C ALA A 22 -13.91 9.54 12.75
N ALA A 23 -12.72 9.70 12.17
CA ALA A 23 -11.47 9.90 12.87
C ALA A 23 -11.08 11.39 12.95
N PHE A 24 -11.08 12.09 11.81
CA PHE A 24 -10.66 13.49 11.73
C PHE A 24 -11.75 14.50 12.06
N GLY A 25 -13.02 14.07 12.08
CA GLY A 25 -14.17 14.95 12.25
C GLY A 25 -14.61 15.59 10.92
N ALA A 26 -15.84 16.12 10.92
CA ALA A 26 -16.30 16.98 9.83
C ALA A 26 -15.55 18.33 9.87
N PRO A 27 -15.51 19.11 8.77
CA PRO A 27 -14.87 20.42 8.77
C PRO A 27 -15.36 21.34 9.90
N GLY A 28 -14.45 21.74 10.78
CA GLY A 28 -14.74 22.58 11.95
C GLY A 28 -15.13 21.82 13.22
N GLU A 29 -15.26 20.49 13.15
CA GLU A 29 -15.44 19.63 14.31
C GLU A 29 -14.09 19.02 14.75
N PRO A 30 -13.86 18.87 16.07
CA PRO A 30 -12.67 18.17 16.55
C PRO A 30 -12.66 16.70 16.11
N GLY A 31 -11.50 16.21 15.70
CA GLY A 31 -11.28 14.78 15.49
C GLY A 31 -11.21 13.98 16.79
N ASP A 32 -11.28 12.66 16.66
CA ASP A 32 -11.14 11.67 17.72
C ASP A 32 -9.73 11.07 17.68
N VAL A 33 -8.91 11.42 18.67
CA VAL A 33 -7.50 11.01 18.76
C VAL A 33 -7.33 9.50 18.79
N ASP A 34 -8.21 8.77 19.49
CA ASP A 34 -8.11 7.32 19.60
C ASP A 34 -8.41 6.66 18.25
N ARG A 35 -9.37 7.21 17.49
CA ARG A 35 -9.70 6.72 16.15
C ARG A 35 -8.62 7.07 15.12
N ILE A 36 -8.02 8.25 15.19
CA ILE A 36 -6.87 8.63 14.35
C ILE A 36 -5.73 7.64 14.59
N ARG A 37 -5.41 7.36 15.86
CA ARG A 37 -4.39 6.38 16.21
C ARG A 37 -4.73 4.99 15.69
N HIS A 38 -5.96 4.54 15.89
CA HIS A 38 -6.41 3.24 15.39
C HIS A 38 -6.27 3.14 13.87
N MET A 39 -6.67 4.18 13.13
CA MET A 39 -6.50 4.25 11.68
C MET A 39 -5.02 4.16 11.27
N ALA A 40 -4.13 4.87 11.95
CA ALA A 40 -2.69 4.81 11.71
C ALA A 40 -2.14 3.40 11.98
N GLU A 41 -2.55 2.74 13.06
CA GLU A 41 -2.15 1.36 13.37
C GLU A 41 -2.62 0.38 12.28
N ARG A 42 -3.84 0.55 11.77
CA ARG A 42 -4.36 -0.25 10.66
C ARG A 42 -3.60 0.01 9.37
N PHE A 43 -3.23 1.25 9.08
CA PHE A 43 -2.39 1.59 7.93
C PHE A 43 -1.02 0.89 8.01
N VAL A 44 -0.33 0.99 9.16
CA VAL A 44 0.97 0.34 9.39
C VAL A 44 0.86 -1.19 9.30
N SER A 45 -0.24 -1.78 9.76
CA SER A 45 -0.51 -3.21 9.60
C SER A 45 -0.52 -3.63 8.13
N VAL A 46 -1.21 -2.88 7.26
CA VAL A 46 -1.28 -3.18 5.82
C VAL A 46 0.10 -3.10 5.17
N TYR A 47 0.90 -2.09 5.54
CA TYR A 47 2.30 -1.99 5.12
C TYR A 47 3.11 -3.23 5.54
N GLY A 48 2.93 -3.71 6.78
CA GLY A 48 3.54 -4.94 7.28
C GLY A 48 3.11 -6.20 6.51
N ASP A 49 1.84 -6.26 6.09
CA ASP A 49 1.30 -7.37 5.30
C ASP A 49 1.95 -7.43 3.91
N PHE A 50 2.12 -6.28 3.23
CA PHE A 50 2.85 -6.23 1.96
C PHE A 50 4.30 -6.68 2.10
N MET A 51 5.00 -6.26 3.16
CA MET A 51 6.37 -6.70 3.46
C MET A 51 6.46 -8.21 3.72
N SER A 52 5.47 -8.76 4.43
CA SER A 52 5.39 -10.19 4.73
C SER A 52 5.08 -11.03 3.49
N TRP A 53 4.21 -10.52 2.61
CA TRP A 53 3.95 -11.11 1.30
C TRP A 53 5.21 -11.12 0.42
N ALA A 54 5.91 -9.98 0.34
CA ALA A 54 7.19 -9.86 -0.36
C ALA A 54 8.24 -10.88 0.14
N ALA A 55 8.34 -11.05 1.46
CA ALA A 55 9.24 -12.02 2.07
C ALA A 55 8.84 -13.46 1.75
N SER A 56 7.54 -13.76 1.78
CA SER A 56 7.01 -15.09 1.46
C SER A 56 7.30 -15.49 0.02
N LEU A 57 7.16 -14.56 -0.92
CA LEU A 57 7.54 -14.78 -2.33
C LEU A 57 9.02 -15.10 -2.48
N ARG A 58 9.90 -14.33 -1.82
CA ARG A 58 11.36 -14.60 -1.85
C ARG A 58 11.75 -15.92 -1.19
N GLY A 59 10.96 -16.42 -0.25
CA GLY A 59 11.16 -17.69 0.43
C GLY A 59 10.60 -18.91 -0.32
N ALA A 60 9.82 -18.70 -1.38
CA ALA A 60 9.22 -19.79 -2.14
C ALA A 60 10.31 -20.59 -2.89
N SER A 61 10.45 -21.86 -2.54
CA SER A 61 11.35 -22.77 -3.25
C SER A 61 10.61 -23.33 -4.47
N VAL A 62 11.03 -22.92 -5.67
CA VAL A 62 10.50 -23.41 -6.94
C VAL A 62 11.60 -24.06 -7.78
N LEU A 63 11.23 -25.15 -8.45
CA LEU A 63 12.08 -25.85 -9.40
C LEU A 63 11.84 -25.29 -10.81
N GLY A 64 12.90 -25.19 -11.61
CA GLY A 64 12.85 -24.59 -12.94
C GLY A 64 13.29 -23.12 -12.95
N GLU A 65 13.94 -22.69 -14.04
CA GLU A 65 14.43 -21.32 -14.20
C GLU A 65 13.27 -20.32 -14.37
N HIS A 66 12.33 -20.63 -15.25
CA HIS A 66 11.14 -19.81 -15.51
C HIS A 66 10.26 -19.65 -14.27
N ALA A 67 10.10 -20.69 -13.46
CA ALA A 67 9.35 -20.60 -12.21
C ALA A 67 10.02 -19.64 -11.20
N ARG A 68 11.36 -19.66 -11.11
CA ARG A 68 12.10 -18.74 -10.24
C ARG A 68 11.98 -17.29 -10.71
N GLU A 69 12.05 -17.07 -12.02
CA GLU A 69 11.95 -15.73 -12.57
C GLU A 69 10.53 -15.16 -12.42
N ALA A 70 9.49 -15.96 -12.63
CA ALA A 70 8.11 -15.56 -12.35
C ALA A 70 7.92 -15.12 -10.88
N ILE A 71 8.44 -15.90 -9.91
CA ILE A 71 8.38 -15.51 -8.49
C ILE A 71 9.18 -14.24 -8.21
N ARG A 72 10.33 -14.05 -8.88
CA ARG A 72 11.14 -12.83 -8.75
C ARG A 72 10.39 -11.59 -9.24
N LEU A 73 9.76 -11.67 -10.41
CA LEU A 73 8.97 -10.58 -10.99
C LEU A 73 7.79 -10.22 -10.08
N LEU A 74 7.08 -11.23 -9.57
CA LEU A 74 6.00 -11.02 -8.62
C LEU A 74 6.50 -10.38 -7.30
N ALA A 75 7.66 -10.82 -6.79
CA ALA A 75 8.26 -10.19 -5.61
C ALA A 75 8.67 -8.73 -5.88
N SER A 76 9.07 -8.37 -7.09
CA SER A 76 9.42 -7.00 -7.45
C SER A 76 8.20 -6.06 -7.38
N THR A 77 7.02 -6.51 -7.81
CA THR A 77 5.78 -5.70 -7.71
C THR A 77 5.44 -5.33 -6.27
N SER A 78 5.71 -6.22 -5.31
CA SER A 78 5.49 -5.93 -3.88
C SER A 78 6.38 -4.82 -3.33
N ASN A 79 7.59 -4.63 -3.89
CA ASN A 79 8.48 -3.55 -3.45
C ASN A 79 7.93 -2.18 -3.89
N HIS A 80 7.35 -2.08 -5.10
CA HIS A 80 6.73 -0.85 -5.58
C HIS A 80 5.63 -0.36 -4.63
N GLN A 81 4.76 -1.28 -4.20
CA GLN A 81 3.67 -0.98 -3.28
C GLN A 81 4.17 -0.50 -1.91
N VAL A 82 5.24 -1.10 -1.39
CA VAL A 82 5.89 -0.70 -0.13
C VAL A 82 6.47 0.71 -0.26
N ASP A 83 7.10 1.03 -1.37
CA ASP A 83 7.71 2.34 -1.61
C ASP A 83 6.65 3.44 -1.77
N GLU A 84 5.54 3.16 -2.46
CA GLU A 84 4.40 4.09 -2.56
C GLU A 84 3.76 4.39 -1.20
N LEU A 85 3.61 3.38 -0.34
CA LEU A 85 3.11 3.58 1.02
C LEU A 85 4.05 4.43 1.88
N ARG A 86 5.37 4.23 1.76
CA ARG A 86 6.36 5.08 2.45
C ARG A 86 6.28 6.51 1.96
N ARG A 87 6.27 6.71 0.64
CA ARG A 87 6.17 8.02 0.02
C ARG A 87 4.94 8.78 0.50
N PHE A 88 3.78 8.11 0.55
CA PHE A 88 2.57 8.71 1.10
C PHE A 88 2.74 9.16 2.55
N VAL A 89 3.32 8.32 3.42
CA VAL A 89 3.52 8.68 4.84
C VAL A 89 4.46 9.87 4.96
N ASP A 90 5.56 9.88 4.20
CA ASP A 90 6.53 10.98 4.23
C ASP A 90 5.89 12.30 3.76
N GLU A 91 5.12 12.25 2.66
CA GLU A 91 4.36 13.40 2.16
C GLU A 91 3.29 13.88 3.17
N PHE A 92 2.60 12.95 3.84
CA PHE A 92 1.56 13.27 4.81
C PHE A 92 2.13 13.94 6.06
N VAL A 93 3.25 13.43 6.58
CA VAL A 93 3.96 14.03 7.71
C VAL A 93 4.45 15.42 7.35
N ALA A 94 5.05 15.58 6.16
CA ALA A 94 5.52 16.87 5.69
C ALA A 94 4.38 17.89 5.59
N GLU A 95 3.21 17.49 5.09
CA GLU A 95 2.03 18.37 5.05
C GLU A 95 1.56 18.74 6.47
N CYS A 96 1.51 17.76 7.38
CA CYS A 96 1.13 17.96 8.77
C CYS A 96 2.04 18.96 9.49
N ASP A 97 3.34 18.92 9.23
CA ASP A 97 4.32 19.85 9.83
C ASP A 97 4.06 21.31 9.42
N THR A 98 3.40 21.55 8.28
CA THR A 98 3.02 22.91 7.84
C THR A 98 1.72 23.41 8.46
N LEU A 99 0.91 22.53 9.07
CA LEU A 99 -0.46 22.87 9.47
C LEU A 99 -0.50 23.94 10.55
N SER A 100 0.34 23.83 11.58
CA SER A 100 0.34 24.79 12.69
C SER A 100 0.55 26.22 12.19
N GLU A 101 1.53 26.44 11.32
CA GLU A 101 1.84 27.76 10.78
C GLU A 101 0.72 28.31 9.89
N ARG A 102 0.09 27.46 9.08
CA ARG A 102 -1.03 27.85 8.20
C ARG A 102 -2.30 28.16 9.00
N LEU A 103 -2.57 27.39 10.05
CA LEU A 103 -3.69 27.62 10.95
C LEU A 103 -3.51 28.91 11.76
N GLU A 104 -2.29 29.23 12.20
CA GLU A 104 -1.96 30.51 12.86
C GLU A 104 -2.21 31.72 11.94
N ARG A 105 -2.01 31.57 10.63
CA ARG A 105 -2.35 32.56 9.60
C ARG A 105 -3.86 32.67 9.33
N GLY A 106 -4.67 31.82 9.96
CA GLY A 106 -6.13 31.77 9.76
C GLY A 106 -6.53 31.10 8.44
N GLU A 107 -5.65 30.32 7.82
CA GLU A 107 -5.97 29.58 6.60
C GLU A 107 -6.89 28.39 6.89
N THR A 108 -7.90 28.18 6.05
CA THR A 108 -8.64 26.91 6.04
C THR A 108 -7.83 25.90 5.22
N VAL A 109 -7.31 24.87 5.88
CA VAL A 109 -6.52 23.83 5.23
C VAL A 109 -7.40 22.62 4.93
N ASN A 110 -7.39 22.19 3.68
CA ASN A 110 -7.98 20.93 3.24
C ASN A 110 -6.88 20.07 2.61
N ILE A 111 -6.61 18.92 3.22
CA ILE A 111 -5.59 17.98 2.76
C ILE A 111 -6.27 16.92 1.91
N GLN A 112 -5.92 16.85 0.64
CA GLN A 112 -6.34 15.77 -0.25
C GLN A 112 -5.12 15.12 -0.85
N MET A 113 -4.91 13.85 -0.51
CA MET A 113 -3.78 13.06 -0.98
C MET A 113 -4.29 11.82 -1.70
N ARG A 114 -3.54 11.37 -2.70
CA ARG A 114 -3.83 10.15 -3.45
C ARG A 114 -2.76 9.13 -3.17
N VAL A 115 -3.17 7.94 -2.75
CA VAL A 115 -2.30 6.75 -2.72
C VAL A 115 -2.74 5.83 -3.84
N THR A 116 -1.79 5.41 -4.68
CA THR A 116 -2.04 4.45 -5.75
C THR A 116 -1.30 3.17 -5.41
N LEU A 117 -2.05 2.10 -5.20
CA LEU A 117 -1.50 0.75 -5.08
C LEU A 117 -1.78 0.02 -6.39
N ASP A 118 -0.86 0.15 -7.35
CA ASP A 118 -0.94 -0.60 -8.60
C ASP A 118 -0.09 -1.87 -8.55
N LEU A 119 -0.30 -2.69 -9.58
CA LEU A 119 0.66 -3.71 -9.99
C LEU A 119 1.20 -3.20 -11.32
N ASP A 120 2.51 -3.08 -11.44
CA ASP A 120 3.16 -2.66 -12.69
C ASP A 120 2.75 -3.60 -13.82
N ASP A 121 2.02 -3.08 -14.81
CA ASP A 121 1.46 -3.85 -15.92
C ASP A 121 2.56 -4.57 -16.72
N GLU A 122 3.72 -3.93 -16.90
CA GLU A 122 4.85 -4.53 -17.64
C GLU A 122 5.46 -5.70 -16.86
N LEU A 123 5.65 -5.54 -15.54
CA LEU A 123 6.10 -6.64 -14.68
C LEU A 123 5.08 -7.78 -14.60
N MET A 124 3.78 -7.46 -14.64
CA MET A 124 2.71 -8.46 -14.64
C MET A 124 2.65 -9.24 -15.95
N ASP A 125 2.84 -8.58 -17.08
CA ASP A 125 2.93 -9.25 -18.38
C ASP A 125 4.14 -10.19 -18.45
N GLN A 126 5.31 -9.73 -17.97
CA GLN A 126 6.51 -10.57 -17.87
C GLN A 126 6.30 -11.76 -16.93
N TYR A 127 5.63 -11.55 -15.79
CA TYR A 127 5.30 -12.62 -14.85
C TYR A 127 4.43 -13.70 -15.49
N LEU A 128 3.39 -13.30 -16.23
CA LEU A 128 2.47 -14.23 -16.89
C LEU A 128 3.18 -15.05 -17.97
N GLU A 129 4.08 -14.42 -18.73
CA GLU A 129 4.89 -15.10 -19.74
C GLU A 129 5.84 -16.13 -19.12
N GLU A 130 6.57 -15.77 -18.07
CA GLU A 130 7.48 -16.70 -17.38
C GLU A 130 6.71 -17.82 -16.66
N LEU A 131 5.52 -17.54 -16.12
CA LEU A 131 4.66 -18.57 -15.56
C LEU A 131 4.20 -19.57 -16.62
N ARG A 132 3.85 -19.09 -17.81
CA ARG A 132 3.45 -19.94 -18.94
C ARG A 132 4.59 -20.88 -19.33
N ARG A 133 5.80 -20.35 -19.50
CA ARG A 133 7.00 -21.16 -19.82
C ARG A 133 7.31 -22.19 -18.74
N ALA A 134 7.14 -21.82 -17.47
CA ALA A 134 7.34 -22.74 -16.36
C ALA A 134 6.36 -23.93 -16.36
N VAL A 135 5.13 -23.72 -16.83
CA VAL A 135 4.14 -24.80 -16.99
C VAL A 135 4.50 -25.67 -18.20
N GLU A 136 4.90 -25.06 -19.31
CA GLU A 136 5.32 -25.78 -20.53
C GLU A 136 6.58 -26.65 -20.29
N ASP A 137 7.50 -26.21 -19.41
CA ASP A 137 8.70 -26.96 -19.00
C ASP A 137 8.43 -28.12 -18.02
N ALA A 138 7.24 -28.15 -17.41
CA ALA A 138 6.86 -29.15 -16.41
C ALA A 138 6.11 -30.36 -17.01
N ASP A 139 5.70 -30.27 -18.28
CA ASP A 139 5.11 -31.33 -19.10
C ASP A 139 6.18 -32.13 -19.88
#